data_AF-A0A8J8DE08-F1
#
_entry.id   AF-A0A8J8DE08-F1
#
_cell.length_a   1.000
_cell.length_b   1.000
_cell.length_c   1.000
_cell.angle_alpha   90.00
_cell.angle_beta   90.00
_cell.angle_gamma   90.00
#
_symmetry.space_group_name_H-M   'P 1'
#
loop_
_entity.id
_entity.type
_entity.pdbx_description
1 polymer ?
#
loop_
_entity_poly.entity_id
_entity_poly.type
_entity_poly.pdbx_seq_one_letter_code
_entity_poly.pdbx_strand_id
1 'polypeptide(L)'
;MKWGNMIAIVLLLVIAFSAFHLYVQKERLNALIEGQMDCERGWLHTVTFSTMVDLQFHSKNALEALDSNSIPAFNISTVELERDFLRLLNHLLEAESYLRLDTFNESVFKMADTGGCMEFLNASRTAFLNGTANISAVREGLSLIHDFATEWRRNGNYPSEELLKANVELQEKCSALIQKVENP
;
A
#
# COMPACT_ATOMS: atom_id res chain seq x y z
N MET A 1 -7.96 68.98 -7.64
CA MET A 1 -8.44 67.79 -6.88
C MET A 1 -8.23 68.07 -5.40
N LYS A 2 -9.25 67.94 -4.54
CA LYS A 2 -9.08 68.17 -3.09
C LYS A 2 -8.10 67.12 -2.54
N TRP A 3 -7.14 67.51 -1.71
CA TRP A 3 -6.10 66.64 -1.17
C TRP A 3 -6.65 65.33 -0.56
N GLY A 4 -7.83 65.37 0.06
CA GLY A 4 -8.52 64.18 0.56
C GLY A 4 -8.87 63.12 -0.50
N ASN A 5 -9.23 63.53 -1.72
CA ASN A 5 -9.51 62.57 -2.80
C ASN A 5 -8.23 61.91 -3.32
N MET A 6 -7.10 62.63 -3.35
CA MET A 6 -5.81 62.01 -3.73
C MET A 6 -5.38 60.96 -2.72
N ILE A 7 -5.49 61.26 -1.42
CA ILE A 7 -5.12 60.32 -0.35
C ILE A 7 -5.98 59.06 -0.42
N ALA A 8 -7.29 59.21 -0.63
CA ALA A 8 -8.21 58.08 -0.76
C ALA A 8 -7.87 57.17 -1.95
N ILE A 9 -7.54 57.77 -3.12
CA ILE A 9 -7.14 57.01 -4.31
C ILE A 9 -5.83 56.24 -4.06
N VAL A 10 -4.84 56.88 -3.43
CA VAL A 10 -3.55 56.23 -3.11
C VAL A 10 -3.77 55.05 -2.15
N LEU A 11 -4.59 55.21 -1.11
CA LEU A 11 -4.90 54.12 -0.17
C LEU A 11 -5.60 52.94 -0.86
N LEU A 12 -6.56 53.22 -1.75
CA LEU A 12 -7.24 52.18 -2.52
C LEU A 12 -6.28 51.42 -3.43
N LEU A 13 -5.32 52.12 -4.06
CA LEU A 13 -4.30 51.49 -4.88
C LEU A 13 -3.37 50.59 -4.07
N VAL A 14 -2.96 51.01 -2.87
CA VAL A 14 -2.17 50.17 -1.96
C VAL A 14 -2.96 48.92 -1.57
N ILE A 15 -4.23 49.06 -1.17
CA ILE A 15 -5.08 47.92 -0.80
C ILE A 15 -5.25 46.97 -2.00
N ALA A 16 -5.55 47.49 -3.19
CA ALA A 16 -5.72 46.69 -4.39
C ALA A 16 -4.43 45.94 -4.77
N PHE A 17 -3.28 46.61 -4.70
CA PHE A 17 -1.99 45.99 -4.97
C PHE A 17 -1.64 44.92 -3.94
N SER A 18 -1.86 45.18 -2.65
CA SER A 18 -1.64 44.20 -1.57
C SER A 18 -2.57 42.99 -1.72
N ALA A 19 -3.85 43.20 -2.02
CA ALA A 19 -4.82 42.13 -2.25
C ALA A 19 -4.42 41.28 -3.46
N PHE A 20 -4.01 41.90 -4.57
CA PHE A 20 -3.52 41.19 -5.75
C PHE A 20 -2.23 40.41 -5.45
N HIS A 21 -1.28 41.00 -4.73
CA HIS A 21 -0.04 40.32 -4.34
C HIS A 21 -0.31 39.10 -3.45
N LEU A 22 -1.22 39.23 -2.47
CA LEU A 22 -1.64 38.11 -1.61
C LEU A 22 -2.36 37.02 -2.41
N TYR A 23 -3.20 37.39 -3.37
CA TYR A 23 -3.85 36.43 -4.27
C TYR A 23 -2.81 35.64 -5.07
N VAL A 24 -1.84 36.30 -5.70
CA VAL A 24 -0.77 35.64 -6.46
C VAL A 24 0.08 34.72 -5.57
N GLN A 25 0.40 35.15 -4.34
CA GLN A 25 1.12 34.32 -3.36
C GLN A 25 0.32 33.06 -3.00
N LYS A 26 -0.99 33.18 -2.79
CA LYS A 26 -1.88 32.05 -2.50
C LYS A 26 -1.93 31.06 -3.66
N GLU A 27 -2.11 31.54 -4.90
CA GLU A 27 -2.12 30.69 -6.09
C GLU A 27 -0.81 29.91 -6.27
N ARG A 28 0.34 30.56 -6.05
CA ARG A 28 1.65 29.89 -6.10
C ARG A 28 1.79 28.83 -5.02
N LEU A 29 1.34 29.10 -3.79
CA LEU A 29 1.37 28.14 -2.70
C LEU A 29 0.48 26.92 -3.01
N ASN A 30 -0.73 27.15 -3.54
CA ASN A 30 -1.63 26.08 -3.96
C ASN A 30 -0.99 25.21 -5.05
N ALA A 31 -0.40 25.82 -6.08
CA ALA A 31 0.27 25.09 -7.15
C ALA A 31 1.47 24.26 -6.64
N LEU A 32 2.20 24.76 -5.64
CA LEU A 32 3.28 23.99 -4.99
C LEU A 32 2.73 22.80 -4.21
N ILE A 33 1.64 22.98 -3.48
CA ILE A 33 0.98 21.90 -2.72
C ILE A 33 0.43 20.83 -3.67
N GLU A 34 -0.25 21.23 -4.75
CA GLU A 34 -0.75 20.32 -5.77
C GLU A 34 0.39 19.55 -6.44
N GLY A 35 1.46 20.24 -6.84
CA GLY A 35 2.63 19.60 -7.42
C GLY A 35 3.31 18.60 -6.49
N GLN A 36 3.36 18.88 -5.19
CA GLN A 36 3.85 17.93 -4.20
C GLN A 36 2.93 16.71 -4.07
N MET A 37 1.62 16.92 -3.99
CA MET A 37 0.64 15.83 -3.91
C MET A 37 0.66 14.92 -5.13
N ASP A 38 0.86 15.47 -6.33
CA ASP A 38 0.98 14.67 -7.56
C ASP A 38 2.27 13.83 -7.56
N CYS A 39 3.37 14.38 -7.05
CA CYS A 39 4.63 13.66 -6.89
C CYS A 39 4.49 12.50 -5.90
N GLU A 40 3.91 12.75 -4.72
CA GLU A 40 3.64 11.73 -3.71
C GLU A 40 2.74 10.63 -4.26
N ARG A 41 1.68 10.99 -5.01
CA ARG A 41 0.82 10.02 -5.69
C ARG A 41 1.58 9.13 -6.66
N GLY A 42 2.41 9.74 -7.51
CA GLY A 42 3.22 9.03 -8.51
C GLY A 42 4.23 8.08 -7.88
N TRP A 43 4.86 8.51 -6.79
CA TRP A 43 5.75 7.69 -5.98
C TRP A 43 5.01 6.48 -5.39
N LEU A 44 3.92 6.72 -4.66
CA LEU A 44 3.10 5.68 -4.04
C LEU A 44 2.60 4.66 -5.05
N HIS A 45 2.18 5.15 -6.22
CA HIS A 45 1.77 4.29 -7.31
C HIS A 45 2.89 3.36 -7.76
N THR A 46 4.08 3.91 -7.98
CA THR A 46 5.22 3.16 -8.51
C THR A 46 5.70 2.12 -7.51
N VAL A 47 5.86 2.48 -6.23
CA VAL A 47 6.36 1.55 -5.22
C VAL A 47 5.35 0.45 -4.91
N THR A 48 4.07 0.79 -4.78
CA THR A 48 3.00 -0.20 -4.52
C THR A 48 2.86 -1.15 -5.71
N PHE A 49 2.87 -0.64 -6.95
CA PHE A 49 2.86 -1.47 -8.14
C PHE A 49 4.05 -2.42 -8.20
N SER A 50 5.26 -1.91 -7.90
CA SER A 50 6.47 -2.75 -7.86
C SER A 50 6.35 -3.87 -6.83
N THR A 51 5.82 -3.58 -5.64
CA THR A 51 5.60 -4.62 -4.62
C THR A 51 4.57 -5.66 -5.06
N MET A 52 3.52 -5.29 -5.80
CA MET A 52 2.60 -6.28 -6.38
C MET A 52 3.28 -7.17 -7.42
N VAL A 53 4.23 -6.64 -8.19
CA VAL A 53 5.05 -7.45 -9.12
C VAL A 53 5.89 -8.47 -8.35
N ASP A 54 6.55 -8.05 -7.26
CA ASP A 54 7.37 -8.92 -6.43
C ASP A 54 6.54 -10.01 -5.75
N LEU A 55 5.40 -9.64 -5.13
CA LEU A 55 4.46 -10.59 -4.52
C LEU A 55 3.96 -11.61 -5.53
N GLN A 56 3.58 -11.17 -6.74
CA GLN A 56 3.14 -12.06 -7.82
C GLN A 56 4.24 -13.05 -8.22
N PHE A 57 5.48 -12.56 -8.35
CA PHE A 57 6.62 -13.36 -8.77
C PHE A 57 7.00 -14.40 -7.71
N HIS A 58 7.18 -13.99 -6.45
CA HIS A 58 7.60 -14.89 -5.38
C HIS A 58 6.49 -15.87 -4.97
N SER A 59 5.21 -15.49 -5.04
CA SER A 59 4.08 -16.42 -4.82
C SER A 59 4.03 -17.51 -5.88
N LYS A 60 4.25 -17.15 -7.15
CA LYS A 60 4.36 -18.12 -8.23
C LYS A 60 5.54 -19.08 -8.02
N ASN A 61 6.73 -18.56 -7.67
CA ASN A 61 7.89 -19.41 -7.41
C ASN A 61 7.66 -20.35 -6.22
N ALA A 62 6.98 -19.87 -5.17
CA ALA A 62 6.62 -20.70 -4.03
C ALA A 62 5.64 -21.83 -4.42
N LEU A 63 4.65 -21.53 -5.28
CA LEU A 63 3.73 -22.54 -5.83
C LEU A 63 4.47 -23.59 -6.67
N GLU A 64 5.33 -23.17 -7.59
CA GLU A 64 6.14 -24.08 -8.42
C GLU A 64 7.10 -24.93 -7.57
N ALA A 65 7.67 -24.35 -6.52
CA ALA A 65 8.50 -25.07 -5.57
C ALA A 65 7.70 -26.09 -4.75
N LEU A 66 6.47 -25.77 -4.38
CA LEU A 66 5.56 -26.68 -3.70
C LEU A 66 5.22 -27.88 -4.60
N ASP A 67 4.88 -27.63 -5.87
CA ASP A 67 4.49 -28.69 -6.82
C ASP A 67 5.67 -29.59 -7.23
N SER A 68 6.88 -29.04 -7.27
CA SER A 68 8.12 -29.79 -7.51
C SER A 68 8.74 -30.39 -6.24
N ASN A 69 8.12 -30.19 -5.07
CA ASN A 69 8.62 -30.60 -3.77
C ASN A 69 10.06 -30.11 -3.47
N SER A 70 10.40 -28.90 -3.93
CA SER A 70 11.72 -28.30 -3.79
C SER A 70 11.83 -27.49 -2.50
N ILE A 71 12.32 -28.14 -1.45
CA ILE A 71 12.56 -27.50 -0.13
C ILE A 71 13.37 -26.19 -0.21
N PRO A 72 14.53 -26.12 -0.89
CA PRO A 72 15.32 -24.90 -0.93
C PRO A 72 14.59 -23.76 -1.63
N ALA A 73 13.93 -24.05 -2.76
CA ALA A 73 13.23 -23.03 -3.54
C ALA A 73 11.98 -22.53 -2.79
N PHE A 74 11.27 -23.42 -2.10
CA PHE A 74 10.11 -23.06 -1.29
C PHE A 74 10.52 -22.15 -0.14
N ASN A 75 11.58 -22.51 0.58
CA ASN A 75 12.12 -21.74 1.70
C ASN A 75 12.55 -20.33 1.28
N ILE A 76 13.29 -20.21 0.18
CA ILE A 76 13.72 -18.89 -0.34
C ILE A 76 12.50 -18.07 -0.76
N SER A 77 11.59 -18.65 -1.54
CA SER A 77 10.43 -17.90 -2.08
C SER A 77 9.49 -17.42 -0.97
N THR A 78 9.29 -18.20 0.10
CA THR A 78 8.51 -17.77 1.26
C THR A 78 9.20 -16.67 2.07
N VAL A 79 10.52 -16.71 2.24
CA VAL A 79 11.28 -15.62 2.88
C VAL A 79 11.17 -14.32 2.07
N GLU A 80 11.26 -14.38 0.74
CA GLU A 80 11.10 -13.18 -0.08
C GLU A 80 9.66 -12.65 -0.03
N LEU A 81 8.64 -13.53 -0.02
CA LEU A 81 7.24 -13.11 0.19
C LEU A 81 7.03 -12.40 1.53
N GLU A 82 7.61 -12.90 2.63
CA GLU A 82 7.55 -12.23 3.94
C GLU A 82 8.12 -10.80 3.85
N ARG A 83 9.22 -10.61 3.12
CA ARG A 83 9.82 -9.29 2.88
C ARG A 83 8.95 -8.40 2.01
N ASP A 84 8.30 -8.96 1.00
CA ASP A 84 7.39 -8.21 0.14
C ASP A 84 6.17 -7.71 0.92
N PHE A 85 5.62 -8.51 1.84
CA PHE A 85 4.54 -8.08 2.73
C PHE A 85 4.97 -6.99 3.72
N LEU A 86 6.22 -7.00 4.18
CA LEU A 86 6.78 -5.90 4.98
C LEU A 86 6.92 -4.61 4.15
N ARG A 87 7.29 -4.71 2.88
CA ARG A 87 7.30 -3.55 1.98
C ARG A 87 5.88 -3.04 1.73
N LEU A 88 4.94 -3.96 1.49
CA LEU A 88 3.54 -3.62 1.28
C LEU A 88 2.97 -2.88 2.48
N LEU A 89 3.22 -3.35 3.72
CA LEU A 89 2.82 -2.66 4.95
C LEU A 89 3.24 -1.18 4.94
N ASN A 90 4.52 -0.91 4.65
CA ASN A 90 5.02 0.47 4.59
C ASN A 90 4.27 1.29 3.54
N HIS A 91 4.05 0.74 2.35
CA HIS A 91 3.34 1.44 1.27
C HIS A 91 1.86 1.66 1.58
N LEU A 92 1.20 0.73 2.29
CA LEU A 92 -0.18 0.89 2.73
C LEU A 92 -0.33 1.97 3.81
N LEU A 93 0.62 2.08 4.74
CA LEU A 93 0.67 3.16 5.73
C LEU A 93 0.92 4.54 5.08
N GLU A 94 1.79 4.60 4.06
CA GLU A 94 1.99 5.84 3.31
C GLU A 94 0.74 6.19 2.47
N ALA A 95 0.09 5.20 1.87
CA ALA A 95 -1.15 5.35 1.10
C ALA A 95 -2.30 5.87 1.98
N GLU A 96 -2.47 5.32 3.18
CA GLU A 96 -3.38 5.81 4.19
C GLU A 96 -3.17 7.30 4.48
N SER A 97 -1.92 7.67 4.79
CA SER A 97 -1.55 9.05 5.12
C SER A 97 -1.85 10.01 3.96
N TYR A 98 -1.54 9.58 2.74
CA TYR A 98 -1.83 10.34 1.52
C TYR A 98 -3.34 10.52 1.28
N LEU A 99 -4.13 9.47 1.48
CA LEU A 99 -5.59 9.51 1.40
C LEU A 99 -6.21 10.34 2.53
N ARG A 100 -5.39 10.81 3.49
CA ARG A 100 -5.79 11.59 4.67
C ARG A 100 -6.86 10.87 5.48
N LEU A 101 -6.75 9.55 5.57
CA LEU A 101 -7.58 8.77 6.47
C LEU A 101 -7.17 9.09 7.92
N ASP A 102 -8.13 9.05 8.84
CA ASP A 102 -7.85 9.31 10.25
C ASP A 102 -7.03 8.15 10.81
N THR A 103 -5.72 8.31 10.87
CA THR A 103 -4.81 7.25 11.29
C THR A 103 -4.98 6.88 12.76
N PHE A 104 -5.61 7.72 13.59
CA PHE A 104 -5.98 7.32 14.96
C PHE A 104 -7.15 6.33 15.00
N ASN A 105 -7.78 6.04 13.86
CA ASN A 105 -8.81 5.03 13.74
C ASN A 105 -8.18 3.63 13.62
N GLU A 106 -8.42 2.80 14.63
CA GLU A 106 -7.96 1.40 14.68
C GLU A 106 -8.38 0.58 13.44
N SER A 107 -9.50 0.95 12.81
CA SER A 107 -9.96 0.30 11.59
C SER A 107 -9.00 0.51 10.41
N VAL A 108 -8.33 1.66 10.33
CA VAL A 108 -7.47 2.00 9.19
C VAL A 108 -6.09 1.37 9.35
N PHE A 109 -5.55 1.37 10.58
CA PHE A 109 -4.35 0.58 10.90
C PHE A 109 -4.53 -0.91 10.59
N LYS A 110 -5.71 -1.48 10.90
CA LYS A 110 -6.04 -2.86 10.52
C LYS A 110 -6.08 -3.09 9.02
N MET A 111 -6.38 -2.05 8.22
CA MET A 111 -6.36 -2.15 6.77
C MET A 111 -4.96 -2.16 6.16
N ALA A 112 -3.98 -1.56 6.83
CA ALA A 112 -2.60 -1.58 6.38
C ALA A 112 -1.84 -2.84 6.85
N ASP A 113 -2.36 -3.54 7.87
CA ASP A 113 -1.70 -4.71 8.46
C ASP A 113 -1.45 -5.83 7.43
N THR A 114 -0.28 -6.45 7.50
CA THR A 114 0.10 -7.59 6.65
C THR A 114 0.47 -8.84 7.46
N GLY A 115 0.23 -8.81 8.77
CA GLY A 115 0.62 -9.86 9.70
C GLY A 115 0.01 -11.23 9.39
N GLY A 116 -1.27 -11.29 9.01
CA GLY A 116 -1.97 -12.55 8.75
C GLY A 116 -1.31 -13.42 7.67
N CYS A 117 -0.92 -12.81 6.55
CA CYS A 117 -0.20 -13.50 5.48
C CYS A 117 1.26 -13.79 5.85
N MET A 118 1.93 -12.91 6.58
CA MET A 118 3.28 -13.20 7.07
C MET A 118 3.32 -14.40 8.02
N GLU A 119 2.37 -14.49 8.95
CA GLU A 119 2.24 -15.64 9.86
C GLU A 119 1.91 -16.92 9.09
N PHE A 120 0.98 -16.85 8.13
CA PHE A 120 0.68 -17.95 7.22
C PHE A 120 1.92 -18.45 6.46
N LEU A 121 2.73 -17.55 5.91
CA LEU A 121 3.95 -17.90 5.18
C LEU A 121 4.96 -18.59 6.11
N ASN A 122 5.15 -18.06 7.32
CA ASN A 122 6.07 -18.64 8.29
C ASN A 122 5.60 -20.03 8.78
N ALA A 123 4.30 -20.20 9.06
CA ALA A 123 3.70 -21.49 9.41
C ALA A 123 3.85 -22.50 8.27
N SER A 124 3.54 -22.08 7.03
CA SER A 124 3.69 -22.89 5.82
C SER A 124 5.13 -23.33 5.60
N ARG A 125 6.08 -22.41 5.72
CA ARG A 125 7.53 -22.68 5.64
C ARG A 125 7.94 -23.71 6.68
N THR A 126 7.60 -23.48 7.94
CA THR A 126 7.98 -24.36 9.04
C THR A 126 7.40 -25.76 8.87
N ALA A 127 6.10 -25.87 8.58
CA ALA A 127 5.44 -27.16 8.40
C ALA A 127 5.97 -27.90 7.15
N PHE A 128 6.26 -27.19 6.05
CA PHE A 128 6.78 -27.81 4.84
C PHE A 128 8.20 -28.34 5.03
N LEU A 129 9.07 -27.57 5.68
CA LEU A 129 10.43 -28.00 6.04
C LEU A 129 10.45 -29.22 6.96
N ASN A 130 9.48 -29.31 7.87
CA ASN A 130 9.32 -30.45 8.78
C ASN A 130 8.62 -31.66 8.14
N GLY A 131 8.13 -31.53 6.91
CA GLY A 131 7.37 -32.58 6.21
C GLY A 131 5.98 -32.84 6.79
N THR A 132 5.42 -31.89 7.54
CA THR A 132 4.11 -32.00 8.21
C THR A 132 3.06 -31.09 7.59
N ALA A 133 3.39 -30.30 6.57
CA ALA A 133 2.47 -29.36 5.97
C ALA A 133 1.27 -30.04 5.30
N ASN A 134 0.09 -29.50 5.54
CA ASN A 134 -1.05 -29.70 4.65
C ASN A 134 -0.83 -28.94 3.33
N ILE A 135 -0.29 -29.64 2.32
CA ILE A 135 0.05 -29.08 1.01
C ILE A 135 -1.14 -28.40 0.32
N SER A 136 -2.36 -28.89 0.54
CA SER A 136 -3.55 -28.25 -0.05
C SER A 136 -3.81 -26.86 0.53
N ALA A 137 -3.68 -26.71 1.86
CA ALA A 137 -3.87 -25.43 2.53
C ALA A 137 -2.75 -24.43 2.18
N VAL A 138 -1.50 -24.91 2.10
CA VAL A 138 -0.36 -24.10 1.64
C VAL A 138 -0.57 -23.60 0.22
N ARG A 139 -1.02 -24.48 -0.69
CA ARG A 139 -1.32 -24.11 -2.09
C ARG A 139 -2.43 -23.05 -2.16
N GLU A 140 -3.51 -23.24 -1.42
CA GLU A 140 -4.64 -22.31 -1.38
C GLU A 140 -4.19 -20.89 -0.98
N GLY A 141 -3.42 -20.77 0.12
CA GLY A 141 -2.97 -19.45 0.57
C GLY A 141 -1.98 -18.79 -0.38
N LEU A 142 -1.04 -19.54 -0.96
CA LEU A 142 -0.13 -19.01 -1.97
C LEU A 142 -0.87 -18.56 -3.24
N SER A 143 -1.91 -19.29 -3.65
CA SER A 143 -2.78 -18.86 -4.76
C SER A 143 -3.54 -17.58 -4.45
N LEU A 144 -4.08 -17.43 -3.24
CA LEU A 144 -4.75 -16.19 -2.83
C LEU A 144 -3.81 -14.98 -2.89
N ILE A 145 -2.56 -15.13 -2.42
CA ILE A 145 -1.55 -14.07 -2.50
C ILE A 145 -1.21 -13.74 -3.96
N HIS A 146 -1.03 -14.77 -4.79
CA HIS A 146 -0.74 -14.60 -6.21
C HIS A 146 -1.87 -13.88 -6.96
N ASP A 147 -3.11 -14.28 -6.71
CA ASP A 147 -4.29 -13.73 -7.36
C ASP A 147 -4.55 -12.29 -6.92
N PHE A 148 -4.39 -12.00 -5.62
CA PHE A 148 -4.43 -10.63 -5.10
C PHE A 148 -3.43 -9.73 -5.82
N ALA A 149 -2.16 -10.14 -5.89
CA ALA A 149 -1.11 -9.38 -6.55
C ALA A 149 -1.36 -9.23 -8.05
N THR A 150 -1.89 -10.27 -8.70
CA THR A 150 -2.23 -10.27 -10.12
C THR A 150 -3.36 -9.29 -10.44
N GLU A 151 -4.41 -9.29 -9.64
CA GLU A 151 -5.57 -8.39 -9.81
C GLU A 151 -5.14 -6.93 -9.64
N TRP A 152 -4.44 -6.63 -8.55
CA TRP A 152 -4.00 -5.28 -8.25
C TRP A 152 -2.95 -4.78 -9.25
N ARG A 153 -2.06 -5.63 -9.74
CA ARG A 153 -1.15 -5.25 -10.83
C ARG A 153 -1.89 -4.89 -12.12
N ARG A 154 -3.00 -5.55 -12.45
CA ARG A 154 -3.74 -5.32 -13.71
C ARG A 154 -4.68 -4.12 -13.62
N ASN A 155 -5.40 -4.01 -12.52
CA ASN A 155 -6.54 -3.10 -12.39
C ASN A 155 -6.36 -2.07 -11.27
N GLY A 156 -5.24 -2.14 -10.53
CA GLY A 156 -5.02 -1.32 -9.35
C GLY A 156 -4.85 0.15 -9.66
N ASN A 157 -5.66 0.96 -8.98
CA ASN A 157 -5.41 2.38 -8.82
C ASN A 157 -4.70 2.59 -7.48
N TYR A 158 -3.58 3.30 -7.48
CA TYR A 158 -2.76 3.52 -6.30
C TYR A 158 -2.50 5.01 -6.10
N PRO A 159 -2.45 5.48 -4.84
CA PRO A 159 -3.02 4.82 -3.66
C PRO A 159 -4.56 4.73 -3.74
N SER A 160 -5.18 3.75 -3.06
CA SER A 160 -6.65 3.61 -3.02
C SER A 160 -7.16 2.95 -1.72
N GLU A 161 -8.37 3.35 -1.30
CA GLU A 161 -9.04 2.75 -0.13
C GLU A 161 -9.51 1.31 -0.45
N GLU A 162 -9.81 1.04 -1.72
CA GLU A 162 -10.15 -0.29 -2.21
C GLU A 162 -9.00 -1.28 -2.01
N LEU A 163 -7.74 -0.85 -2.20
CA LEU A 163 -6.57 -1.69 -1.92
C LEU A 163 -6.47 -2.02 -0.43
N LEU A 164 -6.64 -1.00 0.42
CA LEU A 164 -6.63 -1.15 1.87
C LEU A 164 -7.69 -2.17 2.34
N LYS A 165 -8.91 -2.10 1.81
CA LYS A 165 -9.98 -3.06 2.10
C LYS A 165 -9.68 -4.46 1.57
N ALA A 166 -9.18 -4.57 0.33
CA ALA A 166 -8.82 -5.86 -0.25
C ALA A 166 -7.67 -6.53 0.52
N ASN A 167 -6.74 -5.73 1.06
CA ASN A 167 -5.68 -6.24 1.93
C ASN A 167 -6.25 -6.88 3.20
N VAL A 168 -7.23 -6.26 3.88
CA VAL A 168 -7.90 -6.88 5.05
C VAL A 168 -8.46 -8.25 4.69
N GLU A 169 -9.22 -8.34 3.60
CA GLU A 169 -9.84 -9.59 3.18
C GLU A 169 -8.77 -10.68 2.91
N LEU A 170 -7.65 -10.29 2.29
CA LEU A 170 -6.52 -11.20 2.10
C LEU A 170 -5.92 -11.66 3.44
N GLN A 171 -5.68 -10.74 4.38
CA GLN A 171 -5.11 -11.07 5.69
C GLN A 171 -6.01 -12.04 6.45
N GLU A 172 -7.32 -11.80 6.49
CA GLU A 172 -8.28 -12.68 7.16
C GLU A 172 -8.26 -14.10 6.57
N LYS A 173 -8.21 -14.21 5.23
CA LYS A 173 -8.12 -15.50 4.55
C LYS A 173 -6.80 -16.22 4.85
N CYS A 174 -5.68 -15.51 4.83
CA CYS A 174 -4.38 -16.06 5.21
C CYS A 174 -4.40 -16.58 6.67
N SER A 175 -4.88 -15.77 7.61
CA SER A 175 -4.97 -16.15 9.02
C SER A 175 -5.83 -17.40 9.25
N ALA A 176 -6.95 -17.52 8.53
CA ALA A 176 -7.81 -18.71 8.61
C ALA A 176 -7.14 -20.00 8.12
N LEU A 177 -6.11 -19.89 7.26
CA LEU A 177 -5.37 -21.04 6.75
C LEU A 177 -4.27 -21.54 7.69
N ILE A 178 -3.77 -20.71 8.62
CA ILE A 178 -2.67 -21.07 9.54
C ILE A 178 -2.97 -22.39 10.27
N GLN A 179 -4.16 -22.49 10.89
CA GLN A 179 -4.51 -23.71 11.63
C GLN A 179 -4.62 -24.95 10.74
N LYS A 180 -5.06 -24.80 9.49
CA LYS A 180 -5.17 -25.91 8.53
C LYS A 180 -3.80 -26.39 8.05
N VAL A 181 -2.80 -25.51 8.05
CA VAL A 181 -1.41 -25.84 7.69
C VAL A 181 -0.74 -26.64 8.80
N GLU A 182 -0.94 -26.24 10.06
CA GLU A 182 -0.28 -26.83 11.23
C GLU A 182 -0.97 -28.08 11.78
N ASN A 183 -2.28 -28.22 11.59
CA ASN A 183 -3.06 -29.38 12.01
C ASN A 183 -3.74 -30.03 10.78
N PRO A 184 -3.00 -30.85 10.01
CA PRO A 184 -3.48 -31.48 8.77
C PRO A 184 -4.68 -32.39 8.95
#